data_AF-A0A4Q1C8T6-F1
#
_entry.id   AF-A0A4Q1C8T6-F1
#
_cell.length_a   1.000
_cell.length_b   1.000
_cell.length_c   1.000
_cell.angle_alpha   90.00
_cell.angle_beta   90.00
_cell.angle_gamma   90.00
#
_symmetry.space_group_name_H-M   'P 1'
#
loop_
_entity.id
_entity.type
_entity.pdbx_description
1 polymer ?
#
loop_
_entity_poly.entity_id
_entity_poly.type
_entity_poly.pdbx_seq_one_letter_code
_entity_poly.pdbx_strand_id
1 'polypeptide(L)'
;MPRLSESVSGALRTFSFWIANRSVGHPILEGIDYSCIFEEPSALEQVYAIYANVLECDERGQVINARHAERRAAQYILSYVTGRRPEPEFEGWEVALHQPPPKIDPKRS
;
A
#
# COMPACT_ATOMS: atom_id res chain seq x y z
N MET A 1 -23.53 0.55 10.84
CA MET A 1 -22.09 0.84 10.64
C MET A 1 -21.77 0.69 9.17
N PRO A 2 -21.12 1.67 8.54
CA PRO A 2 -20.71 1.56 7.14
C PRO A 2 -19.68 0.43 6.99
N ARG A 3 -19.74 -0.28 5.85
CA ARG A 3 -18.70 -1.21 5.40
C ARG A 3 -17.84 -0.46 4.36
N LEU A 4 -16.64 -0.97 4.08
CA LEU A 4 -15.87 -0.51 2.92
C LEU A 4 -16.68 -0.73 1.64
N SER A 5 -16.53 0.15 0.67
CA SER A 5 -17.13 -0.03 -0.64
C SER A 5 -16.55 -1.26 -1.33
N GLU A 6 -17.30 -1.83 -2.28
CA GLU A 6 -16.81 -2.93 -3.12
C GLU A 6 -15.57 -2.53 -3.92
N SER A 7 -15.47 -1.26 -4.30
CA SER A 7 -14.33 -0.70 -5.03
C SER A 7 -13.06 -0.71 -4.19
N VAL A 8 -13.13 -0.22 -2.94
CA VAL A 8 -11.99 -0.25 -2.00
C VAL A 8 -11.61 -1.69 -1.66
N SER A 9 -12.59 -2.55 -1.39
CA SER A 9 -12.37 -3.97 -1.16
C SER A 9 -11.66 -4.64 -2.35
N GLY A 10 -12.10 -4.32 -3.58
CA GLY A 10 -11.52 -4.78 -4.84
C GLY A 10 -10.09 -4.30 -5.05
N ALA A 11 -9.81 -3.03 -4.76
CA ALA A 11 -8.47 -2.45 -4.85
C ALA A 11 -7.51 -3.13 -3.86
N LEU A 12 -7.90 -3.22 -2.58
CA LEU A 12 -7.08 -3.84 -1.53
C LEU A 12 -6.78 -5.32 -1.83
N ARG A 13 -7.80 -6.14 -2.16
CA ARG A 13 -7.57 -7.57 -2.43
C ARG A 13 -6.63 -7.78 -3.62
N THR A 14 -6.69 -6.90 -4.62
CA THR A 14 -5.93 -7.03 -5.86
C THR A 14 -4.49 -6.59 -5.64
N PHE A 15 -4.29 -5.51 -4.89
CA PHE A 15 -2.96 -5.09 -4.45
C PHE A 15 -2.27 -6.18 -3.62
N SER A 16 -2.96 -6.75 -2.63
CA SER A 16 -2.43 -7.87 -1.83
C SER A 16 -2.09 -9.09 -2.69
N PHE A 17 -2.93 -9.41 -3.69
CA PHE A 17 -2.64 -10.47 -4.65
C PHE A 17 -1.35 -10.20 -5.44
N TRP A 18 -1.13 -8.97 -5.93
CA TRP A 18 0.11 -8.62 -6.65
C TRP A 18 1.35 -8.63 -5.77
N ILE A 19 1.23 -8.20 -4.51
CA ILE A 19 2.31 -8.33 -3.52
C ILE A 19 2.66 -9.81 -3.37
N ALA A 20 1.69 -10.66 -3.02
CA ALA A 20 1.91 -12.09 -2.79
C ALA A 20 2.44 -12.83 -4.03
N ASN A 21 1.97 -12.46 -5.22
CA ASN A 21 2.39 -13.04 -6.49
C ASN A 21 3.69 -12.41 -7.04
N ARG A 22 4.31 -11.47 -6.31
CA ARG A 22 5.51 -10.75 -6.74
C ARG A 22 5.39 -10.07 -8.10
N SER A 23 4.23 -9.49 -8.38
CA SER A 23 3.92 -8.78 -9.62
C SER A 23 3.53 -7.32 -9.43
N VAL A 24 3.76 -6.77 -8.22
CA VAL A 24 3.41 -5.37 -7.89
C VAL A 24 4.26 -4.37 -8.67
N GLY A 25 3.66 -3.26 -9.08
CA GLY A 25 4.40 -2.10 -9.57
C GLY A 25 5.05 -2.29 -10.92
N HIS A 26 4.65 -3.31 -11.70
CA HIS A 26 5.20 -3.51 -13.04
C HIS A 26 5.02 -2.23 -13.89
N PRO A 27 6.10 -1.71 -14.53
CA PRO A 27 7.43 -2.29 -14.69
C PRO A 27 8.51 -1.80 -13.69
N ILE A 28 8.19 -0.99 -12.68
CA ILE A 28 9.18 -0.39 -11.75
C ILE A 28 10.04 -1.43 -11.04
N LEU A 29 9.45 -2.58 -10.68
CA LEU A 29 10.12 -3.66 -9.98
C LEU A 29 10.53 -4.81 -10.92
N GLU A 30 10.45 -4.61 -12.23
CA GLU A 30 10.85 -5.64 -13.20
C GLU A 30 12.34 -5.97 -13.04
N GLY A 31 12.64 -7.26 -12.81
CA GLY A 31 14.01 -7.73 -12.57
C GLY A 31 14.59 -7.41 -11.19
N ILE A 32 13.83 -6.77 -10.29
CA ILE A 32 14.25 -6.51 -8.91
C ILE A 32 13.77 -7.65 -8.01
N ASP A 33 14.68 -8.31 -7.31
CA ASP A 33 14.31 -9.23 -6.23
C ASP A 33 14.06 -8.45 -4.94
N TYR A 34 12.79 -8.36 -4.56
CA TYR A 34 12.34 -7.72 -3.33
C TYR A 34 11.82 -8.73 -2.29
N SER A 35 12.27 -9.98 -2.35
CA SER A 35 11.85 -11.01 -1.39
C SER A 35 12.14 -10.64 0.06
N CYS A 36 13.14 -9.78 0.31
CA CYS A 36 13.50 -9.31 1.65
C CYS A 36 12.35 -8.60 2.39
N ILE A 37 11.42 -7.93 1.68
CA ILE A 37 10.32 -7.20 2.34
C ILE A 37 9.34 -8.15 3.05
N PHE A 38 9.33 -9.43 2.69
CA PHE A 38 8.47 -10.44 3.33
C PHE A 38 9.05 -10.97 4.64
N GLU A 39 10.36 -10.86 4.83
CA GLU A 39 11.06 -11.26 6.05
C GLU A 39 11.13 -10.12 7.08
N GLU A 40 10.82 -8.89 6.65
CA GLU A 40 10.85 -7.70 7.49
C GLU A 40 9.45 -7.06 7.62
N PRO A 41 8.77 -7.25 8.76
CA PRO A 41 7.41 -6.75 8.96
C PRO A 41 7.26 -5.24 8.76
N SER A 42 8.24 -4.44 9.18
CA SER A 42 8.23 -2.97 9.02
C SER A 42 8.24 -2.52 7.56
N ALA A 43 8.99 -3.21 6.70
CA ALA A 43 9.05 -2.88 5.28
C ALA A 43 7.70 -3.15 4.62
N LEU A 44 7.09 -4.31 4.89
CA LEU A 44 5.77 -4.65 4.35
C LEU A 44 4.66 -3.75 4.92
N GLU A 45 4.72 -3.42 6.20
CA GLU A 45 3.81 -2.45 6.83
C GLU A 45 3.84 -1.11 6.09
N GLN A 46 5.03 -0.56 5.81
CA GLN A 46 5.18 0.71 5.13
C GLN A 46 4.65 0.67 3.69
N VAL A 47 4.80 -0.44 2.96
CA VAL A 47 4.21 -0.65 1.63
C VAL A 47 2.69 -0.50 1.68
N TYR A 48 2.04 -1.14 2.66
CA TYR A 48 0.59 -1.06 2.83
C TYR A 48 0.14 0.33 3.32
N ALA A 49 0.90 0.98 4.19
CA ALA A 49 0.62 2.34 4.64
C ALA A 49 0.62 3.31 3.45
N ILE A 50 1.66 3.27 2.61
CA ILE A 50 1.74 4.13 1.41
C ILE A 50 0.57 3.86 0.46
N TYR A 51 0.28 2.59 0.18
CA TYR A 51 -0.85 2.24 -0.68
C TYR A 51 -2.18 2.79 -0.14
N ALA A 52 -2.43 2.62 1.16
CA ALA A 52 -3.66 3.08 1.80
C ALA A 52 -3.77 4.60 1.87
N ASN A 53 -2.68 5.29 2.21
CA ASN A 53 -2.63 6.75 2.32
C ASN A 53 -2.86 7.43 0.97
N VAL A 54 -2.28 6.86 -0.11
CA VAL A 54 -2.38 7.41 -1.48
C VAL A 54 -3.71 7.03 -2.14
N LEU A 55 -4.43 6.02 -1.65
CA LEU A 55 -5.68 5.58 -2.29
C LEU A 55 -6.78 6.64 -2.16
N GLU A 56 -7.22 7.18 -3.30
CA GLU A 56 -8.29 8.16 -3.38
C GLU A 56 -9.61 7.51 -3.80
N CYS A 57 -10.69 7.98 -3.17
CA CYS A 57 -12.05 7.60 -3.50
C CYS A 57 -12.90 8.82 -3.87
N ASP A 58 -13.82 8.65 -4.81
CA ASP A 58 -14.86 9.65 -5.09
C ASP A 58 -15.94 9.67 -4.00
N GLU A 59 -16.93 10.57 -4.14
CA GLU A 59 -18.06 10.72 -3.21
C GLU A 59 -18.92 9.45 -3.05
N ARG A 60 -18.84 8.51 -4.01
CA ARG A 60 -19.56 7.23 -4.00
C ARG A 60 -18.70 6.09 -3.45
N GLY A 61 -17.48 6.39 -2.98
CA GLY A 61 -16.52 5.41 -2.51
C GLY A 61 -15.89 4.58 -3.63
N GLN A 62 -15.89 5.06 -4.87
CA GLN A 62 -15.17 4.42 -5.98
C GLN A 62 -13.71 4.84 -5.96
N VAL A 63 -12.80 3.87 -6.03
CA VAL A 63 -11.37 4.13 -6.11
C VAL A 63 -11.04 4.72 -7.49
N ILE A 64 -10.39 5.87 -7.50
CA ILE A 64 -10.11 6.62 -8.75
C ILE A 64 -8.63 6.62 -9.15
N ASN A 65 -7.72 6.20 -8.27
CA ASN A 65 -6.27 6.31 -8.52
C ASN A 65 -5.46 5.04 -8.14
N ALA A 66 -6.08 3.85 -8.13
CA ALA A 66 -5.44 2.60 -7.66
C ALA A 66 -4.04 2.32 -8.25
N ARG A 67 -3.84 2.62 -9.53
CA ARG A 67 -2.54 2.46 -10.20
C ARG A 67 -1.48 3.44 -9.71
N HIS A 68 -1.89 4.66 -9.36
CA HIS A 68 -0.99 5.64 -8.76
C HIS A 68 -0.57 5.19 -7.35
N ALA A 69 -1.52 4.77 -6.51
CA ALA A 69 -1.24 4.22 -5.19
C ALA A 69 -0.30 2.99 -5.25
N GLU A 70 -0.55 2.06 -6.18
CA GLU A 70 0.34 0.93 -6.46
C GLU A 70 1.75 1.39 -6.83
N ARG A 71 1.85 2.38 -7.74
CA ARG A 71 3.14 2.92 -8.19
C ARG A 71 3.94 3.51 -7.04
N ARG A 72 3.29 4.28 -6.15
CA ARG A 72 3.95 4.89 -4.98
C ARG A 72 4.46 3.82 -4.02
N ALA A 73 3.66 2.80 -3.74
CA ALA A 73 4.10 1.66 -2.92
C ALA A 73 5.28 0.92 -3.55
N ALA A 74 5.28 0.72 -4.88
CA ALA A 74 6.38 0.09 -5.60
C ALA A 74 7.67 0.93 -5.59
N GLN A 75 7.57 2.27 -5.62
CA GLN A 75 8.72 3.16 -5.48
C GLN A 75 9.37 3.05 -4.11
N TYR A 76 8.58 2.82 -3.06
CA TYR A 76 9.12 2.52 -1.73
C TYR A 76 9.88 1.20 -1.73
N ILE A 77 9.33 0.13 -2.30
CA ILE A 77 10.02 -1.18 -2.42
C ILE A 77 11.35 -1.00 -3.16
N LEU A 78 11.34 -0.31 -4.29
CA LEU A 78 12.55 -0.05 -5.07
C LEU A 78 13.58 0.73 -4.24
N SER A 79 13.16 1.79 -3.54
CA SER A 79 14.03 2.58 -2.67
C SER A 79 14.60 1.76 -1.52
N TYR A 80 13.77 0.89 -0.93
CA TYR A 80 14.16 0.01 0.17
C TYR A 80 15.24 -0.99 -0.25
N VAL A 81 15.05 -1.62 -1.40
CA VAL A 81 15.95 -2.67 -1.90
C VAL A 81 17.25 -2.09 -2.48
N THR A 82 17.16 -0.96 -3.19
CA THR A 82 18.29 -0.44 -3.99
C THR A 82 18.96 0.81 -3.41
N GLY A 83 18.37 1.43 -2.39
CA GLY A 83 18.80 2.73 -1.88
C GLY A 83 18.54 3.92 -2.81
N ARG A 84 17.92 3.70 -3.99
CA ARG A 84 17.57 4.77 -4.93
C ARG A 84 16.46 5.64 -4.36
N ARG A 85 16.58 6.95 -4.46
CA ARG A 85 15.51 7.85 -4.03
C ARG A 85 14.28 7.73 -4.94
N PRO A 86 13.06 7.77 -4.37
CA PRO A 86 11.84 7.83 -5.15
C PRO A 86 11.76 9.16 -5.91
N GLU A 87 11.28 9.13 -7.15
CA GLU A 87 11.02 10.32 -7.97
C GLU A 87 9.55 10.33 -8.42
N PRO A 88 8.73 11.31 -7.98
CA PRO A 88 9.07 12.36 -7.00
C PRO A 88 9.34 11.79 -5.59
N GLU A 89 10.01 12.58 -4.75
CA GLU A 89 10.20 12.24 -3.33
C GLU A 89 8.83 12.03 -2.64
N PHE A 90 8.80 11.25 -1.55
CA PHE A 90 7.57 11.06 -0.80
C PHE A 90 7.19 12.31 -0.03
N GLU A 91 5.92 12.67 -0.08
CA GLU A 91 5.36 13.61 0.88
C GLU A 91 5.20 12.94 2.24
N GLY A 92 5.30 13.72 3.32
CA GLY A 92 5.27 13.17 4.68
C GLY A 92 3.96 12.42 5.01
N TRP A 93 2.85 12.80 4.38
CA TRP A 93 1.57 12.11 4.56
C TRP A 93 1.51 10.77 3.82
N GLU A 94 2.23 10.61 2.71
CA GLU A 94 2.26 9.34 1.98
C GLU A 94 2.86 8.24 2.84
N VAL A 95 3.91 8.57 3.61
CA VAL A 95 4.65 7.61 4.44
C VAL A 95 4.17 7.54 5.89
N ALA A 96 3.16 8.33 6.29
CA ALA A 96 2.69 8.38 7.66
C ALA A 96 2.12 7.04 8.13
N LEU A 97 2.64 6.53 9.27
CA LEU A 97 2.07 5.38 9.97
C LEU A 97 1.00 5.87 10.97
N HIS A 98 -0.26 5.79 10.57
CA HIS A 98 -1.38 6.14 11.44
C HIS A 98 -1.51 5.16 12.62
N GLN A 99 -2.02 5.64 13.76
CA GLN A 99 -2.13 4.82 14.97
C GLN A 99 -3.04 3.60 14.73
N PRO A 100 -2.66 2.40 15.22
CA PRO A 100 -3.53 1.24 15.12
C PRO A 100 -4.79 1.42 15.97
N PRO A 101 -5.91 0.74 15.62
CA PRO A 101 -7.09 0.72 16.47
C PRO A 101 -6.78 0.07 17.84
N PRO A 102 -7.63 0.31 18.86
CA PRO A 102 -7.52 -0.39 20.14
C PRO A 102 -7.54 -1.91 19.97
N LYS A 103 -6.82 -2.62 20.86
CA LYS A 103 -6.74 -4.10 20.84
C LYS A 103 -8.06 -4.80 21.17
N ILE A 104 -9.03 -4.08 21.74
CA ILE A 104 -10.32 -4.62 22.15
C ILE A 104 -11.41 -4.01 21.27
N ASP A 105 -12.19 -4.85 20.60
CA ASP A 105 -13.32 -4.41 19.80
C ASP A 105 -14.42 -3.82 20.71
N PRO A 106 -14.84 -2.56 20.50
CA PRO A 106 -15.93 -1.96 21.29
C PRO A 106 -17.30 -2.61 21.03
N LYS A 107 -17.39 -3.53 20.06
CA LYS A 107 -18.61 -4.24 19.67
C LYS A 107 -18.82 -5.59 20.36
N ARG A 108 -17.89 -6.03 21.22
CA ARG A 108 -17.99 -7.29 21.97
C ARG A 108 -18.14 -7.03 23.48
N SER A 109 -19.11 -6.20 23.84
CA SER A 109 -19.66 -6.09 25.20
C SER A 109 -21.13 -6.49 25.20
#